data_AF-A0A380WG02-F1
#
_entry.id   AF-A0A380WG02-F1
#
_cell.length_a   1.000
_cell.length_b   1.000
_cell.length_c   1.000
_cell.angle_alpha   90.00
_cell.angle_beta   90.00
_cell.angle_gamma   90.00
#
_symmetry.space_group_name_H-M   'P 1'
#
loop_
_entity.id
_entity.type
_entity.pdbx_description
1 polymer ?
#
loop_
_entity_poly.entity_id
_entity_poly.type
_entity_poly.pdbx_seq_one_letter_code
_entity_poly.pdbx_strand_id
1 'polypeptide(L)'
;MLSRPYAELLRKARRATRRADEAEDLLQTVLVAAVAAGRADLSKIENRRWLEGALRRRAAFDARSAVRRRKREAPFAVGSCEQTPHETVPVQFVANLPPSLRTTTLLALTGHTRQEIAWLQRLADPTLRQRIAEIRKRWLAFGGGPVKEIPGLTGTLAFGSIRRALLAMTRQPGTLLASHDPDGHLFVIGTSRNPSARQLNRRATEITE
;
A
#
# COMPACT_ATOMS: atom_id res chain seq x y z
N MET A 1 -1.41 -2.51 45.75
CA MET A 1 -2.79 -3.04 45.78
C MET A 1 -3.70 -2.09 45.03
N LEU A 2 -4.41 -2.55 43.99
CA LEU A 2 -5.39 -1.72 43.27
C LEU A 2 -6.56 -1.39 44.21
N SER A 3 -7.08 -0.16 44.17
CA SER A 3 -8.21 0.22 45.00
C SER A 3 -9.42 -0.68 44.71
N ARG A 4 -10.15 -1.12 45.74
CA ARG A 4 -11.36 -1.97 45.59
C ARG A 4 -12.31 -1.51 44.47
N PRO A 5 -12.67 -0.21 44.34
CA PRO A 5 -13.55 0.24 43.26
C PRO A 5 -12.94 0.12 41.86
N TYR A 6 -11.63 0.28 41.73
CA TYR A 6 -10.93 0.09 40.44
C TYR A 6 -11.01 -1.38 39.99
N ALA A 7 -10.75 -2.32 40.91
CA ALA A 7 -10.80 -3.75 40.62
C ALA A 7 -12.19 -4.21 40.17
N GLU A 8 -13.25 -3.65 40.76
CA GLU A 8 -14.63 -3.92 40.35
C GLU A 8 -14.94 -3.38 38.95
N LEU A 9 -14.52 -2.16 38.63
CA LEU A 9 -14.71 -1.57 37.31
C LEU A 9 -13.92 -2.32 36.23
N LEU A 10 -12.69 -2.77 36.53
CA LEU A 10 -11.91 -3.59 35.61
C LEU A 10 -12.58 -4.95 35.36
N ARG A 11 -13.19 -5.56 36.37
CA ARG A 11 -13.99 -6.79 36.20
C ARG A 11 -15.19 -6.55 35.28
N LYS A 12 -15.84 -5.38 35.36
CA LYS A 12 -16.94 -4.99 34.47
C LYS A 12 -16.43 -4.72 33.05
N ALA A 13 -15.27 -4.10 32.89
CA ALA A 13 -14.62 -3.85 31.60
C ALA A 13 -14.32 -5.17 30.87
N ARG A 14 -13.74 -6.14 31.57
CA ARG A 14 -13.45 -7.49 31.04
C ARG A 14 -14.70 -8.26 30.61
N ARG A 15 -15.87 -7.99 31.19
CA ARG A 15 -17.14 -8.58 30.72
C ARG A 15 -17.69 -7.89 29.48
N ALA A 16 -17.30 -6.65 29.24
CA ALA A 16 -17.76 -5.84 28.11
C ALA A 16 -16.85 -5.98 26.88
N THR A 17 -15.58 -6.32 27.07
CA THR A 17 -14.61 -6.58 26.00
C THR A 17 -14.45 -8.08 25.73
N ARG A 18 -14.05 -8.44 24.51
CA ARG A 18 -13.74 -9.84 24.14
C ARG A 18 -12.29 -10.22 24.43
N ARG A 19 -11.40 -9.24 24.53
CA ARG A 19 -9.99 -9.43 24.85
C ARG A 19 -9.62 -8.73 26.15
N ALA A 20 -8.67 -9.32 26.86
CA ALA A 20 -8.27 -8.85 28.19
C ALA A 20 -7.39 -7.61 28.14
N ASP A 21 -6.55 -7.46 27.12
CA ASP A 21 -5.73 -6.28 26.82
C ASP A 21 -6.60 -5.06 26.53
N GLU A 22 -7.66 -5.21 25.74
CA GLU A 22 -8.61 -4.11 25.44
C GLU A 22 -9.40 -3.65 26.67
N ALA A 23 -9.52 -4.47 27.71
CA ALA A 23 -10.32 -4.13 28.90
C ALA A 23 -9.70 -3.01 29.73
N GLU A 24 -8.37 -2.98 29.81
CA GLU A 24 -7.63 -1.96 30.56
C GLU A 24 -7.67 -0.62 29.83
N ASP A 25 -7.42 -0.62 28.52
CA ASP A 25 -7.54 0.56 27.65
C ASP A 25 -8.95 1.17 27.69
N LEU A 26 -9.97 0.30 27.66
CA LEU A 26 -11.37 0.71 27.78
C LEU A 26 -11.63 1.41 29.13
N LEU A 27 -11.17 0.82 30.23
CA LEU A 27 -11.34 1.39 31.56
C LEU A 27 -10.60 2.74 31.67
N GLN A 28 -9.35 2.80 31.21
CA GLN A 28 -8.54 4.01 31.27
C GLN A 28 -9.20 5.16 30.48
N THR A 29 -9.70 4.87 29.28
CA THR A 29 -10.43 5.85 28.47
C THR A 29 -11.65 6.41 29.20
N VAL A 30 -12.40 5.56 29.89
CA VAL A 30 -13.60 5.96 30.63
C VAL A 30 -13.24 6.74 31.90
N LEU A 31 -12.15 6.41 32.58
CA LEU A 31 -11.65 7.16 33.74
C LEU A 31 -11.18 8.57 33.34
N VAL A 32 -10.49 8.72 32.21
CA VAL A 32 -10.11 10.04 31.67
C VAL A 32 -11.36 10.88 31.39
N ALA A 33 -12.40 10.28 30.78
CA ALA A 33 -13.66 10.96 30.56
C ALA A 33 -14.39 11.34 31.87
N ALA A 34 -14.28 10.52 32.91
CA ALA A 34 -14.84 10.81 34.22
C ALA A 34 -14.14 12.00 34.90
N VAL A 35 -12.82 12.10 34.79
CA VAL A 35 -12.05 13.25 35.28
C VAL A 35 -12.50 14.52 34.57
N ALA A 36 -12.59 14.50 33.25
CA ALA A 36 -13.05 15.64 32.45
C ALA A 36 -14.49 16.08 32.79
N ALA A 37 -15.36 15.12 33.17
CA ALA A 37 -16.74 15.39 33.56
C ALA A 37 -16.91 15.76 35.05
N GLY A 38 -15.83 15.90 35.83
CA GLY A 38 -15.90 16.18 37.27
C GLY A 38 -16.41 15.01 38.12
N ARG A 39 -16.36 13.78 37.60
CA ARG A 39 -16.89 12.55 38.22
C ARG A 39 -15.81 11.59 38.73
N ALA A 40 -14.64 12.11 39.08
CA ALA A 40 -13.48 11.32 39.52
C ALA A 40 -13.66 10.65 40.89
N ASP A 41 -14.57 11.17 41.72
CA ASP A 41 -14.83 10.63 43.06
C ASP A 41 -15.64 9.33 42.99
N LEU A 42 -14.94 8.20 43.20
CA LEU A 42 -15.52 6.85 43.17
C LEU A 42 -16.28 6.47 44.46
N SER A 43 -16.21 7.28 45.52
CA SER A 43 -16.99 7.03 46.74
C SER A 43 -18.50 7.21 46.47
N LYS A 44 -18.84 8.19 45.63
CA LYS A 44 -20.20 8.51 45.21
C LYS A 44 -20.79 7.43 44.32
N ILE A 45 -21.99 6.95 44.69
CA ILE A 45 -22.71 5.90 43.96
C ILE A 45 -23.09 6.36 42.54
N GLU A 46 -23.43 7.64 42.38
CA GLU A 46 -23.83 8.23 41.09
C GLU A 46 -22.69 8.19 40.06
N ASN A 47 -21.46 8.49 40.49
CA ASN A 47 -20.27 8.44 39.64
C ASN A 47 -19.97 7.00 39.21
N ARG A 48 -20.12 6.03 40.12
CA ARG A 48 -19.97 4.61 39.80
C ARG A 48 -21.01 4.14 38.78
N ARG A 49 -22.30 4.48 38.96
CA ARG A 49 -23.36 4.14 38.00
C ARG A 49 -23.11 4.78 36.63
N TRP A 50 -22.64 6.02 36.61
CA TRP A 50 -22.28 6.71 35.37
C TRP A 50 -21.12 6.03 34.65
N LEU A 51 -20.06 5.66 35.37
CA LEU A 51 -18.90 4.93 34.84
C LEU A 51 -19.31 3.60 34.22
N GLU A 52 -20.19 2.85 34.87
CA GLU A 52 -20.72 1.58 34.34
C GLU A 52 -21.51 1.75 33.04
N GLY A 53 -22.27 2.85 32.92
CA GLY A 53 -22.96 3.21 31.70
C GLY A 53 -22.00 3.64 30.59
N ALA A 54 -20.99 4.44 30.94
CA ALA A 54 -19.96 4.91 30.01
C ALA A 54 -19.14 3.74 29.45
N LEU A 55 -18.77 2.77 30.30
CA LEU A 55 -18.08 1.55 29.92
C LEU A 55 -18.86 0.73 28.88
N ARG A 56 -20.15 0.50 29.12
CA ARG A 56 -21.03 -0.21 28.16
C ARG A 56 -21.17 0.53 26.83
N ARG A 57 -21.39 1.85 26.87
CA ARG A 57 -21.51 2.67 25.65
C ARG A 57 -20.21 2.67 24.85
N ARG A 58 -19.07 2.77 25.52
CA ARG A 58 -17.76 2.79 24.87
C ARG A 58 -17.43 1.43 24.25
N ALA A 59 -17.62 0.33 24.98
CA ALA A 59 -17.46 -1.01 24.41
C ALA A 59 -18.33 -1.24 23.16
N ALA A 60 -19.59 -0.79 23.19
CA ALA A 60 -20.47 -0.87 22.02
C ALA A 60 -20.04 0.04 20.85
N PHE A 61 -19.40 1.18 21.13
CA PHE A 61 -18.82 2.04 20.10
C PHE A 61 -17.60 1.38 19.46
N ASP A 62 -16.69 0.82 20.26
CA ASP A 62 -15.47 0.16 19.78
C ASP A 62 -15.84 -1.09 18.95
N ALA A 63 -16.80 -1.90 19.40
CA ALA A 63 -17.31 -3.04 18.63
C ALA A 63 -17.90 -2.63 17.27
N ARG A 64 -18.73 -1.58 17.22
CA ARG A 64 -19.29 -1.07 15.96
C ARG A 64 -18.21 -0.50 15.03
N SER A 65 -17.15 0.08 15.60
CA SER A 65 -16.01 0.60 14.85
C SER A 65 -15.15 -0.53 14.28
N ALA A 66 -14.91 -1.58 15.06
CA ALA A 66 -14.21 -2.79 14.61
C ALA A 66 -14.97 -3.51 13.49
N VAL A 67 -16.30 -3.64 13.58
CA VAL A 67 -17.13 -4.21 12.50
C VAL A 67 -17.04 -3.36 11.22
N ARG A 68 -17.14 -2.03 11.35
CA ARG A 68 -17.00 -1.12 10.19
C ARG A 68 -15.61 -1.21 9.57
N ARG A 69 -14.56 -1.28 10.40
CA ARG A 69 -13.17 -1.49 9.96
C ARG A 69 -13.04 -2.80 9.20
N ARG A 70 -13.50 -3.91 9.78
CA ARG A 70 -13.49 -5.22 9.13
C ARG A 70 -14.25 -5.22 7.81
N LYS A 71 -15.39 -4.53 7.70
CA LYS A 71 -16.12 -4.41 6.44
C LYS A 71 -15.34 -3.63 5.37
N ARG A 72 -14.58 -2.59 5.77
CA ARG A 72 -13.70 -1.86 4.85
C ARG A 72 -12.49 -2.68 4.44
N GLU A 73 -11.94 -3.48 5.35
CA GLU A 73 -10.72 -4.27 5.13
C GLU A 73 -11.02 -5.64 4.50
N ALA A 74 -12.25 -6.16 4.59
CA ALA A 74 -12.64 -7.47 4.05
C ALA A 74 -12.38 -7.65 2.55
N PRO A 75 -12.61 -6.64 1.68
CA PRO A 75 -12.24 -6.72 0.27
C PRO A 75 -10.72 -6.82 0.03
N PHE A 76 -9.90 -6.40 0.99
CA PHE A 76 -8.44 -6.37 0.90
C PHE A 76 -7.76 -7.48 1.72
N ALA A 77 -8.53 -8.20 2.55
CA ALA A 77 -8.01 -9.25 3.43
C ALA A 77 -7.64 -10.55 2.70
N VAL A 78 -8.02 -10.68 1.42
CA VAL A 78 -7.69 -11.82 0.56
C VAL A 78 -6.96 -11.30 -0.67
N GLY A 79 -5.71 -10.91 -0.47
CA GLY A 79 -4.71 -10.81 -1.54
C GLY A 79 -4.17 -12.20 -1.89
N SER A 80 -5.04 -13.17 -2.15
CA SER A 80 -4.62 -14.38 -2.87
C SER A 80 -4.39 -13.94 -4.31
N CYS A 81 -3.16 -13.57 -4.63
CA CYS A 81 -2.73 -13.55 -6.02
C CYS A 81 -2.86 -14.99 -6.53
N GLU A 82 -4.03 -15.36 -7.04
CA GLU A 82 -4.14 -16.49 -7.95
C GLU A 82 -3.26 -16.14 -9.14
N GLN A 83 -2.02 -16.63 -9.09
CA GLN A 83 -1.15 -16.66 -10.24
C GLN A 83 -1.84 -17.60 -11.22
N THR A 84 -2.65 -17.02 -12.11
CA THR A 84 -3.02 -17.72 -13.34
C THR A 84 -1.72 -18.21 -13.96
N PRO A 85 -1.58 -19.51 -14.31
CA PRO A 85 -0.39 -20.01 -14.95
C PRO A 85 -0.30 -19.31 -16.31
N HIS A 86 0.39 -18.18 -16.35
CA HIS A 86 0.77 -17.55 -17.59
C HIS A 86 1.69 -18.55 -18.29
N GLU A 87 1.27 -18.98 -19.49
CA GLU A 87 2.03 -19.83 -20.40
C GLU A 87 3.52 -19.54 -20.26
N THR A 88 4.30 -20.55 -19.87
CA THR A 88 5.73 -20.48 -19.51
C THR A 88 6.66 -20.12 -20.69
N VAL A 89 6.06 -19.84 -21.85
CA VAL A 89 6.69 -19.64 -23.17
C VAL A 89 7.52 -18.35 -23.28
N PRO A 90 7.21 -17.20 -22.61
CA PRO A 90 8.01 -15.99 -22.71
C PRO A 90 9.44 -16.16 -22.18
N VAL A 91 9.64 -16.97 -21.13
CA VAL A 91 10.93 -17.06 -20.44
C VAL A 91 11.98 -17.77 -21.31
N GLN A 92 11.61 -18.90 -21.92
CA GLN A 92 12.52 -19.66 -22.78
C GLN A 92 12.89 -18.89 -24.07
N PHE A 93 11.91 -18.21 -24.67
CA PHE A 93 12.16 -17.36 -25.84
C PHE A 93 13.13 -16.22 -25.50
N VAL A 94 12.87 -15.49 -24.41
CA VAL A 94 13.72 -14.35 -23.98
C VAL A 94 15.14 -14.81 -23.64
N ALA A 95 15.30 -16.00 -23.04
CA ALA A 95 16.61 -16.57 -22.75
C ALA A 95 17.45 -16.82 -24.02
N ASN A 96 16.82 -17.22 -25.13
CA ASN A 96 17.50 -17.51 -26.40
C ASN A 96 17.79 -16.26 -27.26
N LEU A 97 17.38 -15.06 -26.83
CA LEU A 97 17.65 -13.82 -27.57
C LEU A 97 19.08 -13.28 -27.33
N PRO A 98 19.71 -12.70 -28.36
CA PRO A 98 20.89 -11.86 -28.20
C PRO A 98 20.65 -10.71 -27.20
N PRO A 99 21.67 -10.23 -26.47
CA PRO A 99 21.50 -9.27 -25.38
C PRO A 99 20.69 -8.02 -25.75
N SER A 100 20.97 -7.42 -26.92
CA SER A 100 20.29 -6.22 -27.41
C SER A 100 18.79 -6.44 -27.71
N LEU A 101 18.43 -7.63 -28.19
CA LEU A 101 17.03 -8.02 -28.44
C LEU A 101 16.35 -8.40 -27.13
N ARG A 102 17.05 -9.10 -26.24
CA ARG A 102 16.55 -9.52 -24.92
C ARG A 102 16.08 -8.32 -24.10
N THR A 103 16.92 -7.29 -23.95
CA THR A 103 16.57 -6.06 -23.22
C THR A 103 15.36 -5.37 -23.84
N THR A 104 15.29 -5.30 -25.17
CA THR A 104 14.16 -4.70 -25.90
C THR A 104 12.86 -5.49 -25.66
N THR A 105 12.92 -6.82 -25.72
CA THR A 105 11.77 -7.69 -25.45
C THR A 105 11.29 -7.57 -24.00
N LEU A 106 12.20 -7.56 -23.02
CA LEU A 106 11.85 -7.40 -21.61
C LEU A 106 11.17 -6.06 -21.32
N LEU A 107 11.68 -4.97 -21.90
CA LEU A 107 11.04 -3.65 -21.77
C LEU A 107 9.64 -3.64 -22.40
N ALA A 108 9.47 -4.28 -23.56
CA ALA A 108 8.16 -4.39 -24.20
C ALA A 108 7.17 -5.23 -23.37
N LEU A 109 7.61 -6.36 -22.81
CA LEU A 109 6.79 -7.23 -21.94
C LEU A 109 6.38 -6.53 -20.64
N THR A 110 7.21 -5.61 -20.14
CA THR A 110 6.88 -4.78 -18.96
C THR A 110 6.03 -3.54 -19.32
N GLY A 111 5.55 -3.46 -20.56
CA GLY A 111 4.62 -2.42 -21.01
C GLY A 111 5.27 -1.08 -21.37
N HIS A 112 6.58 -1.03 -21.60
CA HIS A 112 7.24 0.19 -22.08
C HIS A 112 6.83 0.53 -23.51
N THR A 113 6.65 1.82 -23.77
CA THR A 113 6.31 2.34 -25.10
C THR A 113 7.54 2.39 -25.99
N ARG A 114 7.33 2.44 -27.31
CA ARG A 114 8.42 2.59 -28.30
C ARG A 114 9.35 3.78 -27.99
N GLN A 115 8.79 4.91 -27.58
CA GLN A 115 9.57 6.12 -27.28
C GLN A 115 10.45 5.93 -26.04
N GLU A 116 9.91 5.31 -24.98
CA GLU A 116 10.66 5.03 -23.76
C GLU A 116 11.78 4.01 -24.00
N ILE A 117 11.50 2.95 -24.77
CA ILE A 117 12.50 1.94 -25.11
C ILE A 117 13.65 2.59 -25.90
N ALA A 118 13.34 3.45 -26.86
CA ALA A 118 14.33 4.21 -27.62
C ALA A 118 15.16 5.10 -26.70
N TRP A 119 14.51 5.83 -25.79
CA TRP A 119 15.17 6.73 -24.84
C TRP A 119 16.08 5.97 -23.86
N LEU A 120 15.58 4.91 -23.22
CA LEU A 120 16.31 4.10 -22.23
C LEU A 120 17.55 3.43 -22.83
N GLN A 121 17.43 2.89 -24.04
CA GLN A 121 18.52 2.20 -24.72
C GLN A 121 19.38 3.13 -25.59
N ARG A 122 19.10 4.45 -25.59
CA ARG A 122 19.77 5.46 -26.42
C ARG A 122 19.81 5.07 -27.91
N LEU A 123 18.68 4.62 -28.44
CA LEU A 123 18.55 4.13 -29.81
C LEU A 123 17.90 5.18 -30.71
N ALA A 124 18.38 5.26 -31.95
CA ALA A 124 17.65 5.92 -33.02
C ALA A 124 16.41 5.08 -33.41
N ASP A 125 15.34 5.76 -33.83
CA ASP A 125 14.10 5.13 -34.28
C ASP A 125 14.28 4.01 -35.35
N PRO A 126 15.12 4.14 -36.39
CA PRO A 126 15.36 3.05 -37.34
C PRO A 126 15.97 1.80 -36.67
N THR A 127 16.87 1.96 -35.71
CA THR A 127 17.50 0.85 -34.98
C THR A 127 16.48 0.10 -34.13
N LEU A 128 15.57 0.83 -33.48
CA LEU A 128 14.49 0.21 -32.71
C LEU A 128 13.53 -0.57 -33.61
N ARG A 129 13.17 -0.03 -34.79
CA ARG A 129 12.36 -0.77 -35.78
C ARG A 129 13.03 -2.07 -36.22
N GLN A 130 14.32 -2.03 -36.53
CA GLN A 130 15.08 -3.23 -36.90
C GLN A 130 15.06 -4.28 -35.79
N ARG A 131 15.27 -3.87 -34.54
CA ARG A 131 15.22 -4.79 -33.38
C ARG A 131 13.84 -5.41 -33.21
N ILE A 132 12.76 -4.63 -33.33
CA ILE A 132 11.38 -5.15 -33.24
C ILE A 132 11.09 -6.14 -34.38
N ALA A 133 11.51 -5.84 -35.60
CA ALA A 133 11.33 -6.74 -36.74
C ALA A 133 12.08 -8.06 -36.54
N GLU A 134 13.33 -8.00 -36.06
CA GLU A 134 14.14 -9.18 -35.77
C GLU A 134 13.56 -10.02 -34.62
N ILE A 135 13.04 -9.39 -33.57
CA ILE A 135 12.33 -10.08 -32.48
C ILE A 135 11.11 -10.84 -33.04
N ARG A 136 10.29 -10.19 -33.88
CA ARG A 136 9.11 -10.84 -34.50
C ARG A 136 9.51 -12.03 -35.37
N LYS A 137 10.57 -11.89 -36.17
CA LYS A 137 11.09 -12.98 -37.01
C LYS A 137 11.51 -14.18 -36.16
N ARG A 138 12.23 -13.94 -35.06
CA ARG A 138 12.68 -15.00 -34.14
C ARG A 138 11.53 -15.63 -33.37
N TRP A 139 10.52 -14.85 -33.00
CA TRP A 139 9.30 -15.36 -32.36
C TRP A 139 8.55 -16.35 -33.25
N LEU A 140 8.37 -15.98 -34.52
CA LEU A 140 7.77 -16.88 -35.53
C LEU A 140 8.60 -18.16 -35.70
N ALA A 141 9.93 -18.05 -35.78
CA ALA A 141 10.82 -19.20 -35.89
C ALA A 141 10.81 -20.11 -34.64
N PHE A 142 10.51 -19.54 -33.47
CA PHE A 142 10.37 -20.27 -32.21
C PHE A 142 9.02 -21.03 -32.11
N GLY A 143 8.15 -20.94 -33.13
CA GLY A 143 6.82 -21.54 -33.10
C GLY A 143 5.79 -20.71 -32.34
N GLY A 144 6.11 -19.45 -32.06
CA GLY A 144 5.21 -18.52 -31.39
C GLY A 144 4.02 -18.16 -32.27
N GLY A 145 2.80 -18.36 -31.74
CA GLY A 145 1.57 -17.93 -32.39
C GLY A 145 1.48 -16.40 -32.53
N PRO A 146 0.46 -15.86 -33.24
CA PRO A 146 0.22 -14.43 -33.24
C PRO A 146 0.08 -13.95 -31.80
N VAL A 147 0.96 -13.03 -31.39
CA VAL A 147 0.91 -12.39 -30.06
C VAL A 147 -0.32 -11.48 -30.07
N LYS A 148 -1.49 -12.07 -29.81
CA LYS A 148 -2.77 -11.34 -29.76
C LYS A 148 -2.83 -10.46 -28.53
N GLU A 149 -2.14 -10.86 -27.47
CA GLU A 149 -2.00 -10.09 -26.25
C GLU A 149 -0.55 -10.24 -25.79
N ILE A 150 0.25 -9.18 -25.96
CA ILE A 150 1.41 -9.02 -25.08
C ILE A 150 0.76 -8.95 -23.70
N PRO A 151 1.10 -9.83 -22.74
CA PRO A 151 0.59 -9.67 -21.38
C PRO A 151 1.08 -8.30 -20.92
N GLY A 152 0.18 -7.31 -21.00
CA GLY A 152 0.42 -6.01 -20.41
C GLY A 152 0.59 -6.21 -18.91
N LEU A 153 0.97 -5.14 -18.22
CA LEU A 153 0.94 -5.13 -16.75
C LEU A 153 -0.38 -5.74 -16.28
N THR A 154 -0.33 -6.98 -15.80
CA THR A 154 -1.50 -7.76 -15.43
C THR A 154 -1.96 -7.26 -14.07
N GLY A 155 -3.20 -6.77 -14.02
CA GLY A 155 -3.80 -6.19 -12.82
C GLY A 155 -5.11 -5.46 -13.14
N THR A 156 -5.86 -5.10 -12.09
CA THR A 156 -7.15 -4.39 -12.19
C THR A 156 -6.99 -2.91 -12.59
N LEU A 157 -5.77 -2.40 -12.59
CA LEU A 157 -5.48 -1.00 -12.86
C LEU A 157 -5.35 -0.72 -14.35
N ALA A 158 -5.91 0.42 -14.77
CA ALA A 158 -5.74 0.94 -16.12
C ALA A 158 -4.33 1.56 -16.32
N PHE A 159 -3.28 0.73 -16.29
CA PHE A 159 -1.88 1.16 -16.33
C PHE A 159 -1.55 2.07 -17.51
N GLY A 160 -2.20 1.89 -18.67
CA GLY A 160 -2.02 2.77 -19.83
C GLY A 160 -2.57 4.19 -19.63
N SER A 161 -3.63 4.34 -18.85
CA SER A 161 -4.22 5.64 -18.47
C SER A 161 -3.41 6.29 -17.35
N ILE A 162 -3.07 5.51 -16.33
CA ILE A 162 -2.17 5.92 -15.23
C ILE A 162 -0.86 6.44 -15.79
N ARG A 163 -0.22 5.70 -16.70
CA ARG A 163 1.04 6.09 -17.35
C ARG A 163 0.91 7.40 -18.13
N ARG A 164 -0.15 7.58 -18.93
CA ARG A 164 -0.38 8.83 -19.67
C ARG A 164 -0.51 10.03 -18.74
N ALA A 165 -1.22 9.87 -17.63
CA ALA A 165 -1.34 10.90 -16.62
C ALA A 165 0.01 11.21 -15.94
N LEU A 166 0.77 10.18 -15.53
CA LEU A 166 2.10 10.33 -14.91
C LEU A 166 3.12 10.98 -15.85
N LEU A 167 3.06 10.71 -17.15
CA LEU A 167 3.92 11.35 -18.16
C LEU A 167 3.62 12.85 -18.29
N ALA A 168 2.35 13.26 -18.20
CA ALA A 168 2.01 14.68 -18.19
C ALA A 168 2.53 15.39 -16.92
N MET A 169 2.50 14.68 -15.78
CA MET A 169 2.95 15.22 -14.49
C MET A 169 4.48 15.29 -14.37
N THR A 170 5.21 14.32 -14.93
CA THR A 170 6.70 14.33 -14.94
C THR A 170 7.29 15.43 -15.82
N ARG A 171 6.55 15.93 -16.82
CA ARG A 171 6.99 17.05 -17.66
C ARG A 171 6.90 18.42 -16.98
N GLN A 172 6.31 18.50 -15.79
CA GLN A 172 6.22 19.76 -15.04
C GLN A 172 7.59 20.14 -14.44
N PRO A 173 7.98 21.43 -14.49
CA PRO A 173 9.24 21.88 -13.90
C PRO A 173 9.24 21.67 -12.38
N GLY A 174 10.33 21.09 -11.87
CA GLY A 174 10.48 20.75 -10.44
C GLY A 174 9.97 19.35 -10.07
N THR A 175 9.46 18.55 -11.02
CA THR A 175 9.16 17.14 -10.78
C THR A 175 10.42 16.28 -10.87
N LEU A 176 10.69 15.47 -9.85
CA LEU A 176 11.79 14.49 -9.84
C LEU A 176 11.29 13.10 -10.30
N LEU A 177 10.14 12.67 -9.78
CA LEU A 177 9.57 11.34 -10.01
C LEU A 177 8.05 11.42 -9.94
N ALA A 178 7.34 10.70 -10.80
CA ALA A 178 5.91 10.46 -10.64
C ALA A 178 5.64 8.95 -10.66
N SER A 179 4.79 8.48 -9.78
CA SER A 179 4.43 7.06 -9.66
C SER A 179 2.98 6.93 -9.16
N HIS A 180 2.53 5.70 -8.95
CA HIS A 180 1.23 5.41 -8.36
C HIS A 180 1.36 4.42 -7.20
N ASP A 181 0.42 4.47 -6.27
CA ASP A 181 0.22 3.48 -5.20
C ASP A 181 -0.37 2.17 -5.80
N PRO A 182 -0.23 0.98 -5.18
CA PRO A 182 -1.00 -0.23 -5.47
C PRO A 182 -2.49 -0.04 -5.82
N ASP A 183 -3.15 0.99 -5.27
CA ASP A 183 -4.56 1.30 -5.57
C ASP A 183 -4.75 2.14 -6.87
N GLY A 184 -3.66 2.54 -7.53
CA GLY A 184 -3.68 3.35 -8.75
C GLY A 184 -3.74 4.87 -8.51
N HIS A 185 -3.63 5.32 -7.25
CA HIS A 185 -3.56 6.74 -6.93
C HIS A 185 -2.21 7.34 -7.35
N LEU A 186 -2.26 8.38 -8.17
CA LEU A 186 -1.08 9.03 -8.72
C LEU A 186 -0.44 9.96 -7.68
N PHE A 187 0.88 9.90 -7.56
CA PHE A 187 1.65 10.83 -6.74
C PHE A 187 2.90 11.31 -7.48
N VAL A 188 3.34 12.51 -7.10
CA VAL A 188 4.53 13.16 -7.67
C VAL A 188 5.46 13.57 -6.55
N ILE A 189 6.73 13.23 -6.70
CA ILE A 189 7.83 13.68 -5.86
C ILE A 189 8.56 14.76 -6.65
N GLY A 190 8.58 15.97 -6.09
CA GLY A 190 9.27 17.13 -6.67
C GLY A 190 10.39 17.64 -5.79
N THR A 191 11.15 18.59 -6.32
CA THR A 191 12.10 19.37 -5.52
C THR A 191 11.35 20.22 -4.50
N SER A 192 11.94 20.35 -3.31
CA SER A 192 11.39 21.20 -2.26
C SER A 192 11.24 22.63 -2.78
N ARG A 193 10.04 23.21 -2.67
CA ARG A 193 9.82 24.65 -2.89
C ARG A 193 10.37 25.50 -1.73
N ASN A 194 10.73 24.87 -0.62
CA ASN A 194 11.41 25.52 0.49
C ASN A 194 12.93 25.41 0.28
N PRO A 195 13.67 26.53 0.23
CA PRO A 195 15.12 26.55 0.00
C PRO A 195 15.92 25.99 1.19
N SER A 196 15.31 25.87 2.37
CA SER A 196 15.94 25.29 3.54
C SER A 196 15.98 23.76 3.43
N ALA A 197 17.18 23.17 3.54
CA ALA A 197 17.32 21.73 3.69
C ALA A 197 16.53 21.25 4.93
N ARG A 198 15.48 20.44 4.72
CA ARG A 198 14.90 19.66 5.82
C ARG A 198 15.93 18.59 6.19
N GLN A 199 16.74 18.87 7.21
CA GLN A 199 17.51 17.83 7.88
C GLN A 199 16.51 16.84 8.50
N LEU A 200 16.36 15.69 7.85
CA LEU A 200 15.92 14.47 8.54
C LEU A 200 17.04 14.17 9.54
N ASN A 201 16.81 14.51 10.81
CA ASN A 201 17.64 14.10 11.93
C ASN A 201 17.74 12.57 11.92
N ARG A 202 18.77 12.03 11.23
CA ARG A 202 19.27 10.69 11.51
C ARG A 202 19.78 10.76 12.95
N ARG A 203 18.96 10.28 13.89
CA ARG A 203 19.46 9.90 15.21
C ARG A 203 20.60 8.92 14.94
N ALA A 204 21.81 9.36 15.27
CA ALA A 204 22.96 8.48 15.32
C ALA A 204 22.62 7.34 16.29
N THR A 205 22.45 6.14 15.76
CA THR A 205 22.64 4.92 16.53
C THR A 205 24.14 4.83 16.78
N GLU A 206 24.56 5.34 17.94
CA GLU A 206 25.82 4.96 18.55
C GLU A 206 25.72 3.46 18.86
N ILE A 207 26.49 2.68 18.11
CA ILE A 207 26.80 1.29 18.43
C ILE A 207 28.00 1.40 19.37
N THR A 208 27.77 1.23 20.66
CA THR A 208 28.85 1.09 21.65
C THR A 208 29.40 -0.33 21.54
N GLU A 209 30.72 -0.42 21.33
CA GLU A 209 31.52 -1.64 21.50
C GLU A 209 31.47 -2.18 22.94
#